data_AF-A0A942UWQ5-F1
#
_entry.id   AF-A0A942UWQ5-F1
#
_cell.length_a   1.000
_cell.length_b   1.000
_cell.length_c   1.000
_cell.angle_alpha   90.00
_cell.angle_beta   90.00
_cell.angle_gamma   90.00
#
_symmetry.space_group_name_H-M   'P 1'
#
loop_
_entity.id
_entity.type
_entity.pdbx_description
1 polymer ?
#
loop_
_entity_poly.entity_id
_entity_poly.type
_entity_poly.pdbx_seq_one_letter_code
_entity_poly.pdbx_strand_id
1 'polypeptide(L)'
;MYYLYQFSKTAKYIGVVSLVATFFSDLMIFQLLCLFGLFAFVEIALNFSVFKCSVLQRIGIFKVNKKFGNEVPSVFNYKSEIEYTLPFEGKWVVVNGCYTKDFSHSWNIPTQRYAYDFIILDEEGKSYRNEFNQCESYYCYDKNILAPADGIVVEISNEAKDSLIFKNGKFFSKSSHIAGNYIVIKHSEKEYSTFAHLKKDSITVKVGDSISRGDIIAKCGNTGNSTEPHLHFQLQTGQSFYNSAGLPIKFNNIKLTIAPNYERFDNRLSIPREQILEGYISRGYNVSAG
;
A
#
# COMPACT_ATOMS: atom_id res chain seq x y z
N MET A 1 -12.51 -17.22 12.51
CA MET A 1 -12.78 -15.90 11.90
C MET A 1 -12.48 -15.86 10.40
N TYR A 2 -11.26 -16.17 9.93
CA TYR A 2 -10.95 -16.13 8.48
C TYR A 2 -11.90 -16.98 7.62
N TYR A 3 -12.12 -18.26 7.97
CA TYR A 3 -13.03 -19.13 7.22
C TYR A 3 -14.48 -18.63 7.21
N LEU A 4 -14.97 -18.11 8.34
CA LEU A 4 -16.30 -17.50 8.42
C LEU A 4 -16.43 -16.26 7.52
N TYR A 5 -15.39 -15.42 7.48
CA TYR A 5 -15.33 -14.29 6.57
C TYR A 5 -15.35 -14.73 5.10
N GLN A 6 -14.52 -15.72 4.71
CA GLN A 6 -14.50 -16.24 3.35
C GLN A 6 -15.84 -16.88 2.95
N PHE A 7 -16.45 -17.65 3.86
CA PHE A 7 -17.79 -18.19 3.65
C PHE A 7 -18.81 -17.08 3.43
N SER A 8 -18.81 -16.05 4.28
CA SER A 8 -19.75 -14.92 4.21
C SER A 8 -19.67 -14.18 2.86
N LYS A 9 -18.46 -13.99 2.32
CA LYS A 9 -18.24 -13.34 1.01
C LYS A 9 -18.96 -14.04 -0.14
N THR A 10 -19.02 -15.37 -0.11
CA THR A 10 -19.68 -16.16 -1.16
C THR A 10 -21.16 -16.35 -0.85
N ALA A 11 -21.47 -16.67 0.41
CA ALA A 11 -22.82 -16.95 0.88
C ALA A 11 -23.79 -15.79 0.62
N LYS A 12 -23.36 -14.53 0.82
CA LYS A 12 -24.24 -13.36 0.61
C LYS A 12 -24.88 -13.29 -0.77
N TYR A 13 -24.19 -13.77 -1.81
CA TYR A 13 -24.70 -13.73 -3.19
C TYR A 13 -25.82 -14.74 -3.43
N ILE A 14 -25.86 -15.85 -2.67
CA ILE A 14 -27.00 -16.76 -2.67
C ILE A 14 -28.26 -15.99 -2.27
N GLY A 15 -28.16 -15.12 -1.25
CA GLY A 15 -29.26 -14.25 -0.84
C GLY A 15 -29.66 -13.25 -1.91
N VAL A 16 -28.71 -12.58 -2.56
CA VAL A 16 -28.99 -11.60 -3.63
C VAL A 16 -29.67 -12.26 -4.83
N VAL A 17 -29.15 -13.39 -5.30
CA VAL A 17 -29.75 -14.14 -6.42
C VAL A 17 -31.13 -14.66 -6.04
N SER A 18 -31.31 -15.13 -4.82
CA SER A 18 -32.61 -15.63 -4.34
C SER A 18 -33.64 -14.52 -4.22
N LEU A 19 -33.23 -13.31 -3.81
CA LEU A 19 -34.10 -12.14 -3.80
C LEU A 19 -34.61 -11.81 -5.21
N VAL A 20 -33.75 -11.89 -6.23
CA VAL A 20 -34.19 -11.72 -7.63
C VAL A 20 -35.15 -12.84 -8.05
N ALA A 21 -34.88 -14.09 -7.66
CA ALA A 21 -35.73 -15.23 -8.00
C ALA A 21 -37.15 -15.11 -7.42
N THR A 22 -37.33 -14.45 -6.26
CA THR A 22 -38.66 -14.22 -5.68
C THR A 22 -39.58 -13.34 -6.53
N PHE A 23 -39.06 -12.58 -7.49
CA PHE A 23 -39.89 -11.84 -8.45
C PHE A 23 -40.51 -12.73 -9.54
N PHE A 24 -40.01 -13.96 -9.71
CA PHE A 24 -40.41 -14.88 -10.78
C PHE A 24 -40.95 -16.22 -10.25
N SER A 25 -40.92 -16.43 -8.93
CA SER A 25 -41.34 -17.70 -8.32
C SER A 25 -41.70 -17.53 -6.84
N ASP A 26 -42.80 -18.17 -6.44
CA ASP A 26 -43.29 -18.19 -5.05
C ASP A 26 -42.76 -19.39 -4.23
N LEU A 27 -41.76 -20.11 -4.74
CA LEU A 27 -41.21 -21.25 -4.01
C LEU A 27 -40.56 -20.80 -2.71
N MET A 28 -40.99 -21.40 -1.58
CA MET A 28 -40.49 -21.12 -0.23
C MET A 28 -38.96 -21.21 -0.13
N ILE A 29 -38.32 -22.05 -0.95
CA ILE A 29 -36.86 -22.18 -0.96
C ILE A 29 -36.16 -20.85 -1.28
N PHE A 30 -36.69 -20.03 -2.19
CA PHE A 30 -36.08 -18.74 -2.52
C PHE A 30 -36.22 -17.74 -1.36
N GLN A 31 -37.34 -17.76 -0.65
CA GLN A 31 -37.54 -16.94 0.56
C GLN A 31 -36.55 -17.33 1.67
N LEU A 32 -36.33 -18.63 1.90
CA LEU A 32 -35.36 -19.10 2.88
C LEU A 32 -33.92 -18.76 2.49
N LEU A 33 -33.58 -18.89 1.20
CA LEU A 33 -32.24 -18.56 0.71
C LEU A 33 -31.95 -17.05 0.77
N CYS A 34 -32.96 -16.17 0.77
CA CYS A 34 -32.76 -14.73 1.02
C CYS A 34 -32.08 -14.45 2.38
N LEU A 35 -32.23 -15.32 3.38
CA LEU A 35 -31.55 -15.19 4.68
C LEU A 35 -30.03 -15.24 4.55
N PHE A 36 -29.49 -15.85 3.49
CA PHE A 36 -28.06 -15.79 3.21
C PHE A 36 -27.58 -14.36 2.92
N GLY A 37 -28.47 -13.43 2.54
CA GLY A 37 -28.15 -12.01 2.42
C GLY A 37 -27.65 -11.40 3.74
N LEU A 38 -28.03 -11.97 4.89
CA LEU A 38 -27.55 -11.53 6.20
C LEU A 38 -26.04 -11.71 6.38
N PHE A 39 -25.41 -12.59 5.61
CA PHE A 39 -23.94 -12.73 5.60
C PHE A 39 -23.22 -11.46 5.11
N ALA A 40 -23.91 -10.53 4.42
CA ALA A 40 -23.35 -9.22 4.13
C ALA A 40 -23.08 -8.41 5.43
N PHE A 41 -23.97 -8.49 6.41
CA PHE A 41 -23.76 -7.85 7.72
C PHE A 41 -22.67 -8.56 8.53
N VAL A 42 -22.59 -9.89 8.44
CA VAL A 42 -21.50 -10.66 9.05
C VAL A 42 -20.16 -10.26 8.46
N GLU A 43 -20.06 -10.10 7.13
CA GLU A 43 -18.84 -9.63 6.47
C GLU A 43 -18.43 -8.24 6.94
N ILE A 44 -19.38 -7.29 6.99
CA ILE A 44 -19.12 -5.93 7.48
C ILE A 44 -18.72 -5.96 8.95
N ALA A 45 -19.39 -6.73 9.80
CA ALA A 45 -19.08 -6.82 11.23
C ALA A 45 -17.69 -7.43 11.47
N LEU A 46 -17.36 -8.51 10.74
CA LEU A 46 -16.06 -9.17 10.83
C LEU A 46 -14.90 -8.34 10.25
N ASN A 47 -15.21 -7.36 9.39
CA ASN A 47 -14.21 -6.55 8.71
C ASN A 47 -14.56 -5.04 8.73
N PHE A 48 -15.11 -4.58 9.84
CA PHE A 48 -15.64 -3.22 9.96
C PHE A 48 -14.56 -2.16 9.74
N SER A 49 -13.34 -2.45 10.17
CA SER A 49 -12.17 -1.61 9.92
C SER A 49 -11.90 -1.41 8.42
N VAL A 50 -11.91 -2.48 7.63
CA VAL A 50 -11.75 -2.36 6.17
C VAL A 50 -12.90 -1.59 5.55
N PHE A 51 -14.15 -1.86 5.96
CA PHE A 51 -15.30 -1.09 5.50
C PHE A 51 -15.14 0.41 5.80
N LYS A 52 -14.78 0.77 7.03
CA LYS A 52 -14.50 2.15 7.45
C LYS A 52 -13.39 2.77 6.60
N CYS A 53 -12.28 2.07 6.40
CA CYS A 53 -11.17 2.53 5.56
C CYS A 53 -11.59 2.74 4.11
N SER A 54 -12.42 1.86 3.53
CA SER A 54 -12.97 2.02 2.18
C SER A 54 -13.86 3.26 2.07
N VAL A 55 -14.68 3.53 3.08
CA VAL A 55 -15.50 4.76 3.14
C VAL A 55 -14.62 6.00 3.23
N LEU A 56 -13.62 6.00 4.12
CA LEU A 56 -12.67 7.11 4.28
C LEU A 56 -11.89 7.38 2.98
N GLN A 57 -11.45 6.34 2.29
CA GLN A 57 -10.77 6.47 1.00
C GLN A 57 -11.69 7.11 -0.05
N ARG A 58 -12.96 6.71 -0.15
CA ARG A 58 -13.92 7.34 -1.08
C ARG A 58 -14.16 8.81 -0.77
N ILE A 59 -14.35 9.15 0.51
CA ILE A 59 -14.48 10.55 0.96
C ILE A 59 -13.21 11.34 0.61
N GLY A 60 -12.05 10.73 0.82
CA GLY A 60 -10.74 11.26 0.49
C GLY A 60 -10.59 11.62 -0.98
N ILE A 61 -10.90 10.67 -1.86
CA ILE A 61 -10.90 10.85 -3.32
C ILE A 61 -11.81 12.03 -3.69
N PHE A 62 -13.03 12.09 -3.15
CA PHE A 62 -13.95 13.20 -3.40
C PHE A 62 -13.35 14.54 -2.95
N LYS A 63 -12.77 14.62 -1.75
CA LYS A 63 -12.15 15.85 -1.23
C LYS A 63 -10.97 16.31 -2.08
N VAL A 64 -10.08 15.39 -2.47
CA VAL A 64 -8.93 15.70 -3.34
C VAL A 64 -9.41 16.19 -4.69
N ASN A 65 -10.36 15.50 -5.32
CA ASN A 65 -10.91 15.92 -6.61
C ASN A 65 -11.63 17.27 -6.50
N LYS A 66 -12.34 17.55 -5.41
CA LYS A 66 -12.97 18.85 -5.17
C LYS A 66 -11.94 19.97 -4.98
N LYS A 67 -10.83 19.69 -4.29
CA LYS A 67 -9.78 20.67 -3.99
C LYS A 67 -8.93 21.00 -5.21
N PHE A 68 -8.57 20.01 -6.01
CA PHE A 68 -7.59 20.16 -7.10
C PHE A 68 -8.22 20.11 -8.50
N GLY A 69 -9.43 19.57 -8.66
CA GLY A 69 -10.07 19.42 -9.97
C GLY A 69 -9.17 18.66 -10.96
N ASN A 70 -8.88 19.28 -12.10
CA ASN A 70 -7.97 18.75 -13.12
C ASN A 70 -6.48 19.02 -12.83
N GLU A 71 -6.16 19.80 -11.79
CA GLU A 71 -4.81 20.20 -11.39
C GLU A 71 -4.27 19.36 -10.22
N VAL A 72 -4.70 18.10 -10.11
CA VAL A 72 -4.07 17.18 -9.15
C VAL A 72 -2.57 17.11 -9.46
N PRO A 73 -1.68 17.12 -8.45
CA PRO A 73 -0.24 17.08 -8.67
C PRO A 73 0.20 15.95 -9.61
N SER A 74 1.19 16.25 -10.44
CA SER A 74 1.75 15.38 -11.47
C SER A 74 3.18 15.80 -11.81
N VAL A 75 3.92 14.93 -12.52
CA VAL A 75 5.30 15.22 -12.93
C VAL A 75 5.45 16.45 -13.83
N PHE A 76 4.34 16.96 -14.39
CA PHE A 76 4.34 18.12 -15.30
C PHE A 76 3.99 19.45 -14.60
N ASN A 77 3.26 19.41 -13.49
CA ASN A 77 2.77 20.61 -12.78
C ASN A 77 3.24 20.69 -11.32
N TYR A 78 4.04 19.73 -10.86
CA TYR A 78 4.60 19.69 -9.52
C TYR A 78 6.10 19.47 -9.56
N LYS A 79 6.82 20.23 -8.73
CA LYS A 79 8.24 20.04 -8.45
C LYS A 79 8.42 20.02 -6.93
N SER A 80 9.21 19.07 -6.45
CA SER A 80 9.44 18.94 -5.02
C SER A 80 10.20 20.13 -4.45
N GLU A 81 9.82 20.54 -3.24
CA GLU A 81 10.45 21.66 -2.51
C GLU A 81 11.80 21.24 -1.92
N ILE A 82 11.94 19.96 -1.59
CA ILE A 82 13.16 19.37 -1.08
C ILE A 82 13.60 18.15 -1.90
N GLU A 83 14.85 17.73 -1.65
CA GLU A 83 15.44 16.56 -2.28
C GLU A 83 15.20 15.28 -1.47
N TYR A 84 14.89 14.18 -2.15
CA TYR A 84 14.61 12.89 -1.52
C TYR A 84 15.64 11.83 -1.90
N THR A 85 16.00 11.02 -0.92
CA THR A 85 16.77 9.77 -1.12
C THR A 85 15.87 8.56 -0.93
N LEU A 86 16.37 7.37 -1.28
CA LEU A 86 15.61 6.14 -1.08
C LEU A 86 15.43 5.86 0.42
N PRO A 87 14.26 5.37 0.85
CA PRO A 87 13.97 5.14 2.27
C PRO A 87 14.55 3.82 2.81
N PHE A 88 15.64 3.33 2.24
CA PHE A 88 16.26 2.05 2.58
C PHE A 88 17.70 1.98 2.06
N GLU A 89 18.46 1.03 2.63
CA GLU A 89 19.76 0.64 2.13
C GLU A 89 19.67 -0.55 1.16
N GLY A 90 20.70 -0.68 0.32
CA GLY A 90 20.83 -1.79 -0.61
C GLY A 90 19.92 -1.68 -1.83
N LYS A 91 19.61 -2.84 -2.41
CA LYS A 91 18.88 -2.98 -3.67
C LYS A 91 17.49 -3.54 -3.39
N TRP A 92 16.46 -2.78 -3.75
CA TRP A 92 15.06 -3.19 -3.61
C TRP A 92 14.36 -3.14 -4.96
N VAL A 93 13.38 -4.00 -5.16
CA VAL A 93 12.54 -4.05 -6.35
C VAL A 93 11.29 -3.22 -6.12
N VAL A 94 10.98 -2.34 -7.07
CA VAL A 94 9.65 -1.71 -7.14
C VAL A 94 8.69 -2.72 -7.74
N VAL A 95 7.65 -3.10 -7.00
CA VAL A 95 6.62 -4.04 -7.49
C VAL A 95 5.31 -3.36 -7.81
N ASN A 96 5.01 -2.27 -7.12
CA ASN A 96 3.89 -1.40 -7.42
C ASN A 96 4.35 0.04 -7.45
N GLY A 97 3.74 0.81 -8.35
CA GLY A 97 3.98 2.25 -8.47
C GLY A 97 4.65 2.62 -9.79
N CYS A 98 4.20 3.76 -10.32
CA CYS A 98 4.78 4.44 -11.46
C CYS A 98 4.28 5.88 -11.45
N TYR A 99 5.03 6.80 -12.03
CA TYR A 99 4.61 8.19 -12.18
C TYR A 99 3.73 8.43 -13.42
N THR A 100 3.46 7.39 -14.22
CA THR A 100 2.61 7.43 -15.41
C THR A 100 1.35 6.59 -15.24
N LYS A 101 0.30 6.96 -15.96
CA LYS A 101 -1.04 6.36 -15.84
C LYS A 101 -1.07 4.88 -16.20
N ASP A 102 -0.44 4.52 -17.32
CA ASP A 102 -0.57 3.18 -17.90
C ASP A 102 0.14 2.10 -17.06
N PHE A 103 1.07 2.52 -16.19
CA PHE A 103 1.93 1.63 -15.41
C PHE A 103 1.68 1.73 -13.90
N SER A 104 0.93 2.72 -13.41
CA SER A 104 0.58 2.85 -12.00
C SER A 104 -0.67 2.04 -11.65
N HIS A 105 -0.57 1.25 -10.58
CA HIS A 105 -1.68 0.44 -10.06
C HIS A 105 -2.73 1.27 -9.29
N SER A 106 -2.36 2.46 -8.82
CA SER A 106 -3.15 3.31 -7.93
C SER A 106 -3.58 4.62 -8.61
N TRP A 107 -3.47 4.73 -9.94
CA TRP A 107 -3.66 6.01 -10.64
C TRP A 107 -5.00 6.72 -10.34
N ASN A 108 -6.07 5.93 -10.25
CA ASN A 108 -7.43 6.37 -9.98
C ASN A 108 -7.72 6.62 -8.50
N ILE A 109 -6.71 6.48 -7.63
CA ILE A 109 -6.75 6.81 -6.21
C ILE A 109 -5.80 8.01 -6.01
N PRO A 110 -6.25 9.27 -6.23
CA PRO A 110 -5.41 10.46 -6.13
C PRO A 110 -4.57 10.57 -4.86
N THR A 111 -5.02 9.98 -3.75
CA THR A 111 -4.32 10.02 -2.46
C THR A 111 -3.13 9.05 -2.37
N GLN A 112 -3.01 8.12 -3.32
CA GLN A 112 -1.97 7.08 -3.38
C GLN A 112 -1.36 6.96 -4.80
N ARG A 113 -1.67 7.89 -5.71
CA ARG A 113 -1.34 7.82 -7.15
C ARG A 113 0.15 7.53 -7.43
N TYR A 114 1.02 8.05 -6.58
CA TYR A 114 2.48 7.94 -6.67
C TYR A 114 3.07 7.14 -5.50
N ALA A 115 2.26 6.29 -4.88
CA ALA A 115 2.75 5.34 -3.90
C ALA A 115 3.55 4.23 -4.57
N TYR A 116 4.60 3.80 -3.88
CA TYR A 116 5.47 2.73 -4.29
C TYR A 116 5.49 1.63 -3.24
N ASP A 117 5.43 0.38 -3.70
CA ASP A 117 5.69 -0.78 -2.86
C ASP A 117 7.05 -1.37 -3.24
N PHE A 118 7.90 -1.52 -2.24
CA PHE A 118 9.25 -2.06 -2.37
C PHE A 118 9.37 -3.41 -1.66
N ILE A 119 9.98 -4.36 -2.34
CA ILE A 119 10.37 -5.67 -1.79
C ILE A 119 11.83 -5.99 -2.15
N ILE A 120 12.31 -7.15 -1.71
CA ILE A 120 13.59 -7.71 -2.16
C ILE A 120 13.28 -9.04 -2.84
N LEU A 121 13.75 -9.20 -4.08
CA LEU A 121 13.70 -10.45 -4.83
C LEU A 121 15.09 -11.08 -4.89
N ASP A 122 15.14 -12.41 -4.87
CA ASP A 122 16.33 -13.15 -5.26
C ASP A 122 16.49 -13.25 -6.78
N GLU A 123 17.57 -13.86 -7.23
CA GLU A 123 17.89 -14.01 -8.66
C GLU A 123 16.87 -14.88 -9.42
N GLU A 124 16.04 -15.68 -8.73
CA GLU A 124 14.96 -16.47 -9.34
C GLU A 124 13.63 -15.72 -9.41
N GLY A 125 13.56 -14.48 -8.90
CA GLY A 125 12.35 -13.67 -8.84
C GLY A 125 11.45 -14.01 -7.66
N LYS A 126 11.94 -14.65 -6.59
CA LYS A 126 11.16 -14.95 -5.38
C LYS A 126 11.38 -13.90 -4.30
N SER A 127 10.31 -13.56 -3.57
CA SER A 127 10.32 -12.61 -2.45
C SER A 127 10.67 -13.24 -1.09
N TYR A 128 10.72 -14.57 -1.01
CA TYR A 128 10.96 -15.35 0.21
C TYR A 128 11.76 -16.62 -0.07
N ARG A 129 12.44 -17.14 0.97
CA ARG A 129 13.31 -18.32 0.89
C ARG A 129 12.68 -19.65 1.32
N ASN A 130 11.88 -19.63 2.38
CA ASN A 130 11.33 -20.82 3.04
C ASN A 130 9.79 -20.86 2.89
N GLU A 131 9.07 -20.83 4.01
CA GLU A 131 7.62 -20.86 4.06
C GLU A 131 7.02 -19.49 3.77
N PHE A 132 6.18 -19.40 2.74
CA PHE A 132 5.50 -18.17 2.34
C PHE A 132 4.57 -17.59 3.42
N ASN A 133 4.13 -18.41 4.39
CA ASN A 133 3.21 -17.98 5.44
C ASN A 133 3.91 -17.44 6.70
N GLN A 134 5.24 -17.33 6.68
CA GLN A 134 6.07 -16.78 7.77
C GLN A 134 6.72 -15.48 7.29
N CYS A 135 6.55 -14.40 8.04
CA CYS A 135 7.07 -13.09 7.64
C CYS A 135 8.61 -13.11 7.57
N GLU A 136 9.26 -13.85 8.47
CA GLU A 136 10.70 -13.99 8.58
C GLU A 136 11.35 -14.67 7.36
N SER A 137 10.55 -15.38 6.55
CA SER A 137 11.00 -15.98 5.29
C SER A 137 11.27 -14.95 4.21
N TYR A 138 10.67 -13.76 4.27
CA TYR A 138 10.77 -12.73 3.26
C TYR A 138 12.05 -11.92 3.39
N TYR A 139 12.71 -11.64 2.26
CA TYR A 139 14.03 -11.01 2.27
C TYR A 139 14.01 -9.55 2.76
N CYS A 140 12.89 -8.85 2.57
CA CYS A 140 12.72 -7.46 3.01
C CYS A 140 12.26 -7.33 4.47
N TYR A 141 11.70 -8.38 5.09
CA TYR A 141 11.20 -8.30 6.47
C TYR A 141 12.35 -8.03 7.45
N ASP A 142 12.11 -7.18 8.45
CA ASP A 142 13.09 -6.72 9.45
C ASP A 142 14.26 -5.89 8.88
N LYS A 143 14.23 -5.48 7.60
CA LYS A 143 15.20 -4.53 7.04
C LYS A 143 14.94 -3.11 7.54
N ASN A 144 16.01 -2.35 7.75
CA ASN A 144 15.94 -0.96 8.19
C ASN A 144 15.22 -0.08 7.16
N ILE A 145 14.36 0.81 7.66
CA ILE A 145 13.73 1.87 6.89
C ILE A 145 14.33 3.20 7.34
N LEU A 146 14.72 4.00 6.35
CA LEU A 146 15.44 5.26 6.55
C LEU A 146 14.55 6.47 6.26
N ALA A 147 14.82 7.57 6.95
CA ALA A 147 14.32 8.89 6.60
C ALA A 147 14.89 9.34 5.24
N PRO A 148 14.05 9.64 4.22
CA PRO A 148 14.51 10.01 2.88
C PRO A 148 14.99 11.46 2.80
N ALA A 149 14.62 12.29 3.78
CA ALA A 149 14.99 13.69 3.91
C ALA A 149 14.76 14.14 5.36
N ASP A 150 15.31 15.29 5.72
CA ASP A 150 15.12 15.93 7.04
C ASP A 150 13.65 16.29 7.27
N GLY A 151 13.20 16.31 8.51
CA GLY A 151 11.82 16.68 8.82
C GLY A 151 11.43 16.54 10.28
N ILE A 152 10.12 16.53 10.53
CA ILE A 152 9.52 16.34 11.85
C ILE A 152 8.50 15.22 11.76
N VAL A 153 8.57 14.26 12.69
CA VAL A 153 7.56 13.19 12.78
C VAL A 153 6.24 13.78 13.28
N VAL A 154 5.17 13.62 12.50
CA VAL A 154 3.85 14.22 12.81
C VAL A 154 2.77 13.19 13.12
N GLU A 155 2.97 11.92 12.76
CA GLU A 155 2.02 10.85 13.05
C GLU A 155 2.71 9.50 13.14
N ILE A 156 2.28 8.67 14.10
CA ILE A 156 2.73 7.29 14.26
C ILE A 156 1.53 6.39 14.61
N SER A 157 1.52 5.19 14.05
CA SER A 157 0.73 4.05 14.53
C SER A 157 1.65 2.84 14.70
N ASN A 158 1.59 2.14 15.84
CA ASN A 158 2.45 0.99 16.13
C ASN A 158 1.71 -0.20 16.79
N GLU A 159 0.38 -0.21 16.74
CA GLU A 159 -0.43 -1.21 17.45
C GLU A 159 -0.79 -2.44 16.61
N ALA A 160 -0.63 -2.36 15.28
CA ALA A 160 -1.02 -3.41 14.37
C ALA A 160 -0.06 -4.60 14.46
N LYS A 161 -0.63 -5.81 14.41
CA LYS A 161 0.11 -7.07 14.23
C LYS A 161 0.28 -7.34 12.74
N ASP A 162 1.27 -8.17 12.42
CA ASP A 162 1.48 -8.65 11.05
C ASP A 162 0.25 -9.39 10.52
N SER A 163 0.00 -9.24 9.24
CA SER A 163 -1.06 -9.92 8.53
C SER A 163 -0.72 -11.39 8.36
N LEU A 164 -1.75 -12.25 8.43
CA LEU A 164 -1.58 -13.65 8.07
C LEU A 164 -1.53 -13.78 6.56
N ILE A 165 -0.50 -14.42 6.04
CA ILE A 165 -0.26 -14.60 4.61
C ILE A 165 -0.84 -15.95 4.16
N PHE A 166 -1.60 -15.94 3.07
CA PHE A 166 -2.13 -17.13 2.41
C PHE A 166 -1.68 -17.15 0.94
N LYS A 167 -1.80 -18.31 0.29
CA LYS A 167 -1.44 -18.46 -1.13
C LYS A 167 -2.27 -17.54 -2.04
N ASN A 168 -1.72 -17.26 -3.22
CA ASN A 168 -2.38 -16.54 -4.31
C ASN A 168 -2.79 -15.11 -3.92
N GLY A 169 -1.91 -14.38 -3.21
CA GLY A 169 -2.13 -12.99 -2.81
C GLY A 169 -3.27 -12.80 -1.80
N LYS A 170 -3.73 -13.86 -1.14
CA LYS A 170 -4.74 -13.76 -0.08
C LYS A 170 -4.05 -13.51 1.25
N PHE A 171 -4.67 -12.69 2.09
CA PHE A 171 -4.17 -12.40 3.43
C PHE A 171 -5.35 -12.18 4.40
N PHE A 172 -5.04 -12.12 5.69
CA PHE A 172 -6.00 -11.69 6.72
C PHE A 172 -5.32 -10.74 7.69
N SER A 173 -5.88 -9.53 7.79
CA SER A 173 -5.43 -8.50 8.71
C SER A 173 -6.51 -8.19 9.72
N LYS A 174 -6.10 -7.96 10.97
CA LYS A 174 -6.95 -7.40 12.04
C LYS A 174 -6.70 -5.91 12.25
N SER A 175 -5.86 -5.30 11.43
CA SER A 175 -5.51 -3.89 11.58
C SER A 175 -6.76 -3.00 11.42
N SER A 176 -6.86 -1.99 12.28
CA SER A 176 -7.92 -0.98 12.20
C SER A 176 -7.71 0.03 11.06
N HIS A 177 -6.50 0.07 10.50
CA HIS A 177 -6.06 1.00 9.46
C HIS A 177 -5.32 0.25 8.33
N ILE A 178 -5.55 0.63 7.07
CA ILE A 178 -4.95 -0.09 5.92
C ILE A 178 -3.43 0.05 5.87
N ALA A 179 -2.86 1.15 6.35
CA ALA A 179 -1.42 1.34 6.43
C ALA A 179 -0.75 0.49 7.55
N GLY A 180 -1.53 -0.15 8.43
CA GLY A 180 -0.97 -0.92 9.54
C GLY A 180 -0.25 -0.05 10.55
N ASN A 181 1.00 -0.40 10.83
CA ASN A 181 1.93 0.49 11.51
C ASN A 181 2.59 1.40 10.49
N TYR A 182 2.62 2.69 10.80
CA TYR A 182 3.10 3.68 9.87
C TYR A 182 3.71 4.88 10.59
N ILE A 183 4.53 5.62 9.86
CA ILE A 183 5.09 6.91 10.26
C ILE A 183 4.72 7.93 9.19
N VAL A 184 4.33 9.13 9.60
CA VAL A 184 4.21 10.30 8.72
C VAL A 184 5.22 11.35 9.16
N ILE A 185 6.03 11.82 8.22
CA ILE A 185 7.05 12.85 8.45
C ILE A 185 6.70 14.08 7.61
N LYS A 186 6.67 15.26 8.23
CA LYS A 186 6.56 16.55 7.55
C LYS A 186 7.96 17.03 7.17
N HIS A 187 8.18 17.25 5.88
CA HIS A 187 9.44 17.77 5.34
C HIS A 187 9.35 19.27 5.01
N SER A 188 8.18 19.71 4.53
CA SER A 188 7.88 21.11 4.25
C SER A 188 6.40 21.42 4.48
N GLU A 189 5.93 22.63 4.16
CA GLU A 189 4.53 23.01 4.30
C GLU A 189 3.57 22.11 3.51
N LYS A 190 4.02 21.59 2.36
CA LYS A 190 3.19 20.80 1.44
C LYS A 190 3.76 19.41 1.16
N GLU A 191 4.82 19.00 1.83
CA GLU A 191 5.45 17.70 1.60
C GLU A 191 5.52 16.86 2.85
N TYR A 192 4.82 15.74 2.81
CA TYR A 192 4.77 14.74 3.88
C TYR A 192 5.07 13.38 3.29
N SER A 193 5.99 12.62 3.89
CA SER A 193 6.19 11.22 3.53
C SER A 193 5.38 10.31 4.44
N THR A 194 4.89 9.19 3.92
CA THR A 194 4.27 8.12 4.70
C THR A 194 4.97 6.80 4.43
N PHE A 195 5.35 6.10 5.49
CA PHE A 195 5.91 4.76 5.49
C PHE A 195 4.89 3.84 6.13
N ALA A 196 4.43 2.82 5.43
CA ALA A 196 3.38 1.93 5.90
C ALA A 196 3.84 0.47 5.94
N HIS A 197 3.01 -0.37 6.54
CA HIS A 197 3.26 -1.80 6.74
C HIS A 197 4.47 -2.09 7.62
N LEU A 198 4.87 -1.14 8.48
CA LEU A 198 6.06 -1.26 9.32
C LEU A 198 5.93 -2.40 10.33
N LYS A 199 7.07 -2.97 10.71
CA LYS A 199 7.12 -4.06 11.69
C LYS A 199 6.73 -3.53 13.06
N LYS A 200 5.86 -4.26 13.75
CA LYS A 200 5.45 -3.93 15.11
C LYS A 200 6.66 -3.82 16.04
N ASP A 201 6.63 -2.83 16.92
CA ASP A 201 7.65 -2.60 17.95
C ASP A 201 9.05 -2.27 17.38
N SER A 202 9.13 -1.91 16.09
CA SER A 202 10.38 -1.53 15.42
C SER A 202 10.58 -0.03 15.23
N ILE A 203 9.54 0.78 15.44
CA ILE A 203 9.58 2.24 15.29
C ILE A 203 10.45 2.85 16.40
N THR A 204 11.50 3.57 16.01
CA THR A 204 12.53 4.11 16.92
C THR A 204 12.33 5.59 17.27
N VAL A 205 11.39 6.26 16.60
CA VAL A 205 11.09 7.69 16.74
C VAL A 205 9.73 7.94 17.40
N LYS A 206 9.49 9.18 17.83
CA LYS A 206 8.23 9.65 18.43
C LYS A 206 7.69 10.86 17.67
N VAL A 207 6.38 11.09 17.81
CA VAL A 207 5.75 12.30 17.29
C VAL A 207 6.40 13.54 17.93
N GLY A 208 6.82 14.49 17.11
CA GLY A 208 7.55 15.69 17.50
C GLY A 208 9.06 15.60 17.31
N ASP A 209 9.63 14.41 17.10
CA ASP A 209 11.06 14.26 16.88
C ASP A 209 11.48 14.91 15.55
N SER A 210 12.59 15.65 15.58
CA SER A 210 13.32 16.06 14.38
C SER A 210 14.15 14.89 13.88
N ILE A 211 14.07 14.59 12.59
CA ILE A 211 14.78 13.51 11.93
C ILE A 211 15.69 14.09 10.84
N SER A 212 16.86 13.48 10.69
CA SER A 212 17.79 13.76 9.60
C SER A 212 17.69 12.69 8.52
N ARG A 213 17.96 13.07 7.27
CA ARG A 213 18.09 12.14 6.15
C ARG A 213 19.06 11.00 6.53
N GLY A 214 18.63 9.76 6.31
CA GLY A 214 19.41 8.56 6.60
C GLY A 214 19.18 7.98 7.99
N ASP A 215 18.46 8.66 8.88
CA ASP A 215 18.13 8.10 10.20
C ASP A 215 17.29 6.83 10.05
N ILE A 216 17.61 5.80 10.83
CA ILE A 216 16.79 4.60 10.93
C ILE A 216 15.56 4.94 11.78
N ILE A 217 14.38 4.89 11.15
CA ILE A 217 13.10 5.27 11.79
C ILE A 217 12.23 4.06 12.17
N ALA A 218 12.42 2.93 11.47
CA ALA A 218 11.65 1.70 11.66
C ALA A 218 12.30 0.51 10.95
N LYS A 219 11.62 -0.63 10.98
CA LYS A 219 11.90 -1.77 10.11
C LYS A 219 10.70 -2.15 9.25
N CYS A 220 10.98 -2.72 8.08
CA CYS A 220 9.99 -3.27 7.17
C CYS A 220 9.23 -4.44 7.82
N GLY A 221 7.91 -4.47 7.65
CA GLY A 221 7.02 -5.45 8.28
C GLY A 221 5.95 -5.98 7.32
N ASN A 222 4.83 -6.44 7.88
CA ASN A 222 3.70 -6.96 7.12
C ASN A 222 2.34 -6.56 7.74
N THR A 223 2.30 -5.43 8.43
CA THR A 223 1.12 -4.98 9.17
C THR A 223 0.12 -4.29 8.24
N GLY A 224 -1.16 -4.18 8.63
CA GLY A 224 -2.15 -3.47 7.79
C GLY A 224 -2.71 -4.32 6.64
N ASN A 225 -3.08 -3.69 5.54
CA ASN A 225 -3.61 -4.34 4.35
C ASN A 225 -2.43 -4.80 3.47
N SER A 226 -1.80 -5.91 3.85
CA SER A 226 -0.56 -6.39 3.24
C SER A 226 -0.68 -7.85 2.81
N THR A 227 -0.38 -8.13 1.55
CA THR A 227 -0.39 -9.49 0.97
C THR A 227 0.88 -10.29 1.28
N GLU A 228 2.00 -9.58 1.44
CA GLU A 228 3.31 -10.10 1.83
C GLU A 228 4.18 -8.95 2.38
N PRO A 229 5.24 -9.20 3.15
CA PRO A 229 6.14 -8.16 3.64
C PRO A 229 6.63 -7.23 2.52
N HIS A 230 6.45 -5.93 2.70
CA HIS A 230 6.89 -4.89 1.78
C HIS A 230 6.92 -3.52 2.49
N LEU A 231 7.64 -2.56 1.91
CA LEU A 231 7.56 -1.16 2.29
C LEU A 231 6.62 -0.44 1.32
N HIS A 232 5.48 0.05 1.81
CA HIS A 232 4.71 1.09 1.11
C HIS A 232 5.27 2.45 1.48
N PHE A 233 5.63 3.24 0.47
CA PHE A 233 6.15 4.59 0.65
C PHE A 233 5.47 5.55 -0.33
N GLN A 234 5.05 6.72 0.17
CA GLN A 234 4.49 7.78 -0.67
C GLN A 234 4.83 9.16 -0.15
N LEU A 235 4.91 10.12 -1.07
CA LEU A 235 4.87 11.54 -0.76
C LEU A 235 3.44 12.07 -0.95
N GLN A 236 3.00 13.00 -0.10
CA GLN A 236 1.65 13.53 -0.10
C GLN A 236 1.58 14.99 0.38
N THR A 237 0.53 15.69 -0.05
CA THR A 237 0.33 17.14 0.16
C THR A 237 0.03 17.58 1.59
N GLY A 238 -0.11 16.63 2.52
CA GLY A 238 -0.58 16.87 3.88
C GLY A 238 -0.51 15.61 4.73
N GLN A 239 -0.67 15.76 6.04
CA GLN A 239 -0.51 14.66 7.00
C GLN A 239 -1.42 13.44 6.76
N SER A 240 -2.66 13.65 6.30
CA SER A 240 -3.66 12.57 6.25
C SER A 240 -3.51 11.63 5.05
N PHE A 241 -3.26 10.35 5.32
CA PHE A 241 -3.21 9.28 4.30
C PHE A 241 -4.44 9.20 3.39
N TYR A 242 -5.63 9.51 3.92
CA TYR A 242 -6.88 9.46 3.16
C TYR A 242 -7.26 10.77 2.49
N ASN A 243 -6.78 11.93 2.97
CA ASN A 243 -7.31 13.23 2.50
C ASN A 243 -6.27 14.08 1.76
N SER A 244 -5.04 13.60 1.61
CA SER A 244 -3.96 14.30 0.93
C SER A 244 -3.76 13.74 -0.47
N ALA A 245 -3.61 14.60 -1.47
CA ALA A 245 -3.19 14.17 -2.79
C ALA A 245 -1.76 13.64 -2.74
N GLY A 246 -1.51 12.51 -3.41
CA GLY A 246 -0.16 11.98 -3.60
C GLY A 246 0.66 12.90 -4.50
N LEU A 247 1.96 12.95 -4.25
CA LEU A 247 2.93 13.77 -4.96
C LEU A 247 3.89 12.88 -5.73
N PRO A 248 4.23 13.21 -6.99
CA PRO A 248 5.30 12.51 -7.67
C PRO A 248 6.62 12.80 -6.95
N ILE A 249 7.47 11.79 -6.85
CA ILE A 249 8.75 11.89 -6.15
C ILE A 249 9.90 11.64 -7.12
N LYS A 250 10.83 12.59 -7.15
CA LYS A 250 12.12 12.45 -7.81
C LYS A 250 13.17 12.15 -6.74
N PHE A 251 13.84 11.02 -6.87
CA PHE A 251 14.93 10.62 -6.00
C PHE A 251 16.27 11.06 -6.57
N ASN A 252 17.17 11.46 -5.67
CA ASN A 252 18.53 11.86 -6.01
C ASN A 252 19.48 10.67 -5.98
N ASN A 253 20.44 10.68 -6.91
CA ASN A 253 21.53 9.72 -7.01
C ASN A 253 21.05 8.27 -6.88
N ILE A 254 20.25 7.81 -7.85
CA ILE A 254 19.74 6.44 -7.88
C ILE A 254 20.31 5.65 -9.07
N LYS A 255 20.48 4.35 -8.87
CA LYS A 255 20.76 3.40 -9.95
C LYS A 255 19.54 2.53 -10.20
N LEU A 256 19.18 2.39 -11.47
CA LEU A 256 18.09 1.52 -11.92
C LEU A 256 18.65 0.39 -12.77
N THR A 257 18.32 -0.85 -12.41
CA THR A 257 18.59 -2.04 -13.22
C THR A 257 17.33 -2.88 -13.32
N ILE A 258 17.19 -3.67 -14.38
CA ILE A 258 16.06 -4.61 -14.50
C ILE A 258 16.14 -5.61 -13.32
N ALA A 259 14.99 -5.93 -12.73
CA ALA A 259 14.92 -6.97 -11.71
C ALA A 259 15.03 -8.36 -12.38
N PRO A 260 16.00 -9.22 -11.99
CA PRO A 260 16.15 -10.56 -12.55
C PRO A 260 14.87 -11.38 -12.37
N ASN A 261 14.44 -12.06 -13.45
CA ASN A 261 13.25 -12.94 -13.46
C ASN A 261 11.97 -12.29 -12.88
N TYR A 262 11.83 -10.96 -13.00
CA TYR A 262 10.70 -10.21 -12.43
C TYR A 262 9.35 -10.71 -12.94
N GLU A 263 9.27 -11.16 -14.18
CA GLU A 263 8.06 -11.68 -14.81
C GLU A 263 7.47 -12.92 -14.11
N ARG A 264 8.29 -13.64 -13.34
CA ARG A 264 7.83 -14.75 -12.49
C ARG A 264 7.09 -14.24 -11.25
N PHE A 265 7.45 -13.06 -10.76
CA PHE A 265 6.77 -12.38 -9.66
C PHE A 265 5.52 -11.65 -10.17
N ASP A 266 5.67 -10.86 -11.22
CA ASP A 266 4.62 -10.03 -11.79
C ASP A 266 4.80 -9.86 -13.30
N ASN A 267 3.79 -10.29 -14.06
CA ASN A 267 3.81 -10.26 -15.53
C ASN A 267 3.22 -8.98 -16.15
N ARG A 268 2.83 -7.99 -15.33
CA ARG A 268 2.35 -6.70 -15.85
C ARG A 268 3.47 -5.97 -16.58
N LEU A 269 3.13 -5.31 -17.69
CA LEU A 269 4.07 -4.52 -18.48
C LEU A 269 4.77 -3.45 -17.63
N SER A 270 6.06 -3.24 -17.85
CA SER A 270 6.82 -2.17 -17.21
C SER A 270 7.22 -1.13 -18.26
N ILE A 271 7.35 0.13 -17.84
CA ILE A 271 7.85 1.18 -18.73
C ILE A 271 9.27 0.83 -19.19
N PRO A 272 9.61 0.99 -20.49
CA PRO A 272 10.97 0.79 -20.97
C PRO A 272 11.97 1.73 -20.30
N ARG A 273 13.20 1.26 -20.05
CA ARG A 273 14.19 1.96 -19.21
C ARG A 273 14.54 3.33 -19.77
N GLU A 274 14.63 3.43 -21.09
CA GLU A 274 14.93 4.63 -21.86
C GLU A 274 13.82 5.69 -21.79
N GLN A 275 12.60 5.31 -21.39
CA GLN A 275 11.47 6.22 -21.21
C GLN A 275 11.31 6.70 -19.76
N ILE A 276 12.09 6.12 -18.82
CA ILE A 276 12.07 6.54 -17.42
C ILE A 276 12.84 7.85 -17.27
N LEU A 277 12.14 8.88 -16.82
CA LEU A 277 12.72 10.18 -16.51
C LEU A 277 13.77 10.05 -15.39
N GLU A 278 14.83 10.85 -15.47
CA GLU A 278 15.90 10.85 -14.48
C GLU A 278 15.37 11.09 -13.05
N GLY A 279 15.82 10.25 -12.12
CA GLY A 279 15.41 10.29 -10.71
C GLY A 279 14.03 9.70 -10.42
N TYR A 280 13.25 9.31 -11.44
CA TYR A 280 11.99 8.61 -11.26
C TYR A 280 12.17 7.10 -11.33
N ILE A 281 11.23 6.39 -10.69
CA ILE A 281 11.24 4.93 -10.61
C ILE A 281 9.90 4.34 -11.05
N SER A 282 9.93 3.06 -11.40
CA SER A 282 8.75 2.31 -11.84
C SER A 282 8.88 0.85 -11.46
N ARG A 283 7.73 0.15 -11.37
CA ARG A 283 7.69 -1.32 -11.23
C ARG A 283 8.59 -2.04 -12.23
N GLY A 284 9.11 -3.20 -11.83
CA GLY A 284 9.98 -4.05 -12.66
C GLY A 284 11.47 -3.73 -12.55
N TYR A 285 11.84 -2.71 -11.79
CA TYR A 285 13.23 -2.29 -11.63
C TYR A 285 13.72 -2.50 -10.20
N ASN A 286 14.95 -2.99 -10.11
CA ASN A 286 15.78 -2.81 -8.94
C ASN A 286 16.21 -1.34 -8.85
N VAL A 287 16.12 -0.79 -7.65
CA VAL A 287 16.57 0.55 -7.31
C VAL A 287 17.48 0.51 -6.09
N SER A 288 18.58 1.27 -6.17
CA SER A 288 19.52 1.47 -5.07
C SER A 288 20.06 2.90 -5.11
N ALA A 289 20.66 3.34 -3.99
CA ALA A 289 21.49 4.53 -4.01
C ALA A 289 22.66 4.34 -5.02
N GLY A 290 23.02 5.44 -5.69
CA GLY A 290 24.09 5.54 -6.68
C GLY A 290 25.45 5.85 -6.07
#